data_AF-A0A1D6MHV6-F1
#
_entry.id   AF-A0A1D6MHV6-F1
#
_cell.length_a   1.000
_cell.length_b   1.000
_cell.length_c   1.000
_cell.angle_alpha   90.00
_cell.angle_beta   90.00
_cell.angle_gamma   90.00
#
_symmetry.space_group_name_H-M   'P 1'
#
loop_
_entity.id
_entity.type
_entity.pdbx_description
1 polymer ?
#
loop_
_entity_poly.entity_id
_entity_poly.type
_entity_poly.pdbx_seq_one_letter_code
_entity_poly.pdbx_strand_id
1 'polypeptide(L)'
;MLSRMIPFFDFSVVEKISVDAAKQNFVAIKVDHLSGVVQFGTVDIESDGLSDHLSVLADSLNKARIHICPPVKKPSKLGESLISLAAIVENEHKRLLARKSIIEKRKEELERQILEKEKEEEKKRMSSQKKTVDEERVRLLNEQRQREQDRIRREIEEKNKAEAKKMLEDLNKAGKKHVVVEGELTKEAIMELARNEQLKERHEMEKKLQKFAKTMDYLERAKRQEEAPLIEQAFQKRLEEEKILHEQEQLREIELSKQHHASDLQEKNRLSRMLEHKNALQERIIQERAAEFGRLKKERDERMNRLISSRKHERETVRKLMFYLNLEEQRIEMLREEEEARKREAEERRKREEAERKAKLDAIAEKQRLREIELEEKAKATREKLLKGSEAAPAPAPSKYIPKFKRQDGPPARLDAPSSRQD
;
A
#
# COMPACT_ATOMS: atom_id res chain seq x y z
N MET A 1 16.16 -69.59 37.33
CA MET A 1 17.06 -68.70 36.54
C MET A 1 16.83 -67.23 36.86
N LEU A 2 15.58 -66.74 36.87
CA LEU A 2 15.26 -65.34 37.22
C LEU A 2 15.72 -64.92 38.61
N SER A 3 15.60 -65.77 39.62
CA SER A 3 16.07 -65.48 41.00
C SER A 3 17.58 -65.29 41.13
N ARG A 4 18.38 -65.84 40.20
CA ARG A 4 19.83 -65.57 40.14
C ARG A 4 20.16 -64.28 39.38
N MET A 5 19.35 -63.94 38.38
CA MET A 5 19.53 -62.70 37.60
C MET A 5 19.08 -61.46 38.38
N ILE A 6 18.12 -61.63 39.31
CA ILE A 6 17.57 -60.59 40.15
C ILE A 6 17.88 -60.95 41.62
N PRO A 7 19.14 -60.77 42.08
CA PRO A 7 19.55 -61.19 43.42
C PRO A 7 19.04 -60.26 44.54
N PHE A 8 18.47 -59.10 44.19
CA PHE A 8 18.04 -58.06 45.12
C PHE A 8 16.55 -58.13 45.48
N PHE A 9 15.79 -59.03 44.85
CA PHE A 9 14.39 -59.26 45.20
C PHE A 9 14.13 -60.73 45.48
N ASP A 10 13.28 -60.98 46.47
CA ASP A 10 12.79 -62.33 46.74
C ASP A 10 11.96 -62.84 45.57
N PHE A 11 12.04 -64.16 45.35
CA PHE A 11 11.35 -64.81 44.25
C PHE A 11 9.85 -64.50 44.24
N SER A 12 9.20 -64.46 45.42
CA SER A 12 7.77 -64.14 45.54
C SER A 12 7.42 -62.72 45.07
N VAL A 13 8.34 -61.75 45.25
CA VAL A 13 8.14 -60.38 44.78
C VAL A 13 8.30 -60.32 43.25
N VAL A 14 9.33 -60.99 42.72
CA VAL A 14 9.57 -61.07 41.27
C VAL A 14 8.42 -61.80 40.56
N GLU A 15 7.92 -62.87 41.17
CA GLU A 15 6.78 -63.64 40.66
C GLU A 15 5.52 -62.79 40.64
N LYS A 16 5.21 -62.08 41.74
CA LYS A 16 4.07 -61.17 41.80
C LYS A 16 4.12 -60.09 40.72
N ILE A 17 5.29 -59.47 40.53
CA ILE A 17 5.49 -58.45 39.48
C ILE A 17 5.31 -59.07 38.09
N SER A 18 5.82 -60.28 37.88
CA SER A 18 5.70 -60.99 36.59
C SER A 18 4.24 -61.35 36.28
N VAL A 19 3.48 -61.78 37.28
CA VAL A 19 2.05 -62.07 37.16
C VAL A 19 1.24 -60.79 36.93
N ASP A 20 1.56 -59.70 37.63
CA ASP A 20 0.91 -58.40 37.40
C ASP A 20 1.19 -57.87 35.98
N ALA A 21 2.42 -58.02 35.48
CA ALA A 21 2.78 -57.65 34.11
C ALA A 21 2.07 -58.51 33.05
N ALA A 22 1.92 -59.81 33.30
CA ALA A 22 1.15 -60.70 32.43
C ALA A 22 -0.35 -60.38 32.46
N LYS A 23 -0.91 -60.09 33.65
CA LYS A 23 -2.31 -59.70 33.84
C LYS A 23 -2.67 -58.39 33.14
N GLN A 24 -1.73 -57.44 33.09
CA GLN A 24 -1.88 -56.17 32.38
C GLN A 24 -1.54 -56.28 30.88
N ASN A 25 -1.30 -57.49 30.36
CA ASN A 25 -0.92 -57.79 28.98
C ASN A 25 0.35 -57.06 28.50
N PHE A 26 1.23 -56.65 29.40
CA PHE A 26 2.50 -56.02 29.01
C PHE A 26 3.50 -57.03 28.49
N VAL A 27 3.47 -58.27 29.00
CA VAL A 27 4.34 -59.34 28.55
C VAL A 27 3.56 -60.65 28.51
N ALA A 28 3.67 -61.38 27.41
CA ALA A 28 3.16 -62.74 27.32
C ALA A 28 4.12 -63.68 28.07
N ILE A 29 3.76 -64.05 29.30
CA ILE A 29 4.57 -64.94 30.15
C ILE A 29 3.71 -66.09 30.66
N LYS A 30 4.24 -67.31 30.61
CA LYS A 30 3.70 -68.51 31.27
C LYS A 30 4.71 -69.02 32.28
N VAL A 31 4.31 -69.14 33.54
CA VAL A 31 5.16 -69.64 34.63
C VAL A 31 4.77 -71.07 34.94
N ASP A 32 5.71 -72.00 34.83
CA ASP A 32 5.53 -73.40 35.24
C ASP A 32 6.36 -73.67 36.50
N HIS A 33 5.67 -73.85 37.61
CA HIS A 33 6.28 -74.10 38.93
C HIS A 33 6.82 -75.52 39.08
N LEU A 34 6.28 -76.50 38.34
CA LEU A 34 6.71 -77.90 38.44
C LEU A 34 8.08 -78.09 37.77
N SER A 35 8.28 -77.47 36.61
CA SER A 35 9.58 -77.45 35.93
C SER A 35 10.50 -76.32 36.41
N GLY A 36 9.96 -75.32 37.12
CA GLY A 36 10.70 -74.14 37.57
C GLY A 36 11.14 -73.22 36.42
N VAL A 37 10.40 -73.23 35.31
CA VAL A 37 10.71 -72.50 34.07
C VAL A 37 9.68 -71.42 33.81
N VAL A 38 10.16 -70.28 33.31
CA VAL A 38 9.31 -69.19 32.81
C VAL A 38 9.42 -69.18 31.30
N GLN A 39 8.31 -69.45 30.62
CA GLN A 39 8.18 -69.42 29.17
C GLN A 39 7.64 -68.05 28.75
N PHE A 40 8.44 -67.31 28.00
CA PHE A 40 7.94 -66.12 27.31
C PHE A 40 7.20 -66.59 26.06
N GLY A 41 5.93 -66.22 25.94
CA GLY A 41 5.09 -66.61 24.82
C GLY A 41 5.73 -66.14 23.51
N THR A 42 6.01 -67.06 22.60
CA THR A 42 6.35 -66.73 21.22
C THR A 42 5.09 -66.23 20.53
N VAL A 43 5.03 -64.91 20.34
CA VAL A 43 4.38 -64.19 19.23
C VAL A 43 3.30 -65.03 18.52
N ASP A 44 2.12 -65.17 19.13
CA ASP A 44 0.98 -65.82 18.47
C ASP A 44 0.57 -65.03 17.21
N ILE A 45 -0.27 -65.62 16.35
CA ILE A 45 -0.75 -65.02 15.09
C ILE A 45 -1.38 -63.62 15.27
N GLU A 46 -1.79 -63.31 16.50
CA GLU A 46 -2.41 -62.04 16.91
C GLU A 46 -1.41 -60.99 17.44
N SER A 47 -0.11 -61.27 17.44
CA SER A 47 0.89 -60.29 17.87
C SER A 47 1.06 -59.16 16.85
N ASP A 48 1.21 -57.93 17.34
CA ASP A 48 1.51 -56.70 16.59
C ASP A 48 2.63 -56.84 15.54
N GLY A 49 3.52 -57.83 15.66
CA GLY A 49 4.52 -58.11 14.62
C GLY A 49 3.91 -58.48 13.27
N LEU A 50 2.83 -59.26 13.24
CA LEU A 50 2.22 -59.76 11.99
C LEU A 50 1.43 -58.70 11.23
N SER A 51 0.85 -57.70 11.91
CA SER A 51 0.17 -56.58 11.25
C SER A 51 1.13 -55.70 10.44
N ASP A 52 2.38 -55.61 10.87
CA ASP A 52 3.38 -54.74 10.25
C ASP A 52 4.11 -55.40 9.08
N HIS A 53 3.98 -56.71 8.89
CA HIS A 53 4.70 -57.44 7.83
C HIS A 53 4.34 -56.94 6.42
N LEU A 54 3.08 -56.61 6.14
CA LEU A 54 2.67 -56.07 4.84
C LEU A 54 3.20 -54.65 4.62
N SER A 55 3.22 -53.82 5.66
CA SER A 55 3.78 -52.46 5.63
C SER A 55 5.29 -52.50 5.39
N VAL A 56 6.00 -53.36 6.13
CA VAL A 56 7.44 -53.58 5.96
C VAL A 56 7.77 -54.12 4.57
N LEU A 57 6.95 -55.04 4.04
CA LEU A 57 7.11 -55.54 2.66
C LEU A 57 6.87 -54.44 1.63
N ALA A 58 5.81 -53.65 1.77
CA ALA A 58 5.50 -52.54 0.87
C ALA A 58 6.62 -51.50 0.85
N ASP A 59 7.15 -51.12 2.02
CA ASP A 59 8.27 -50.20 2.15
C ASP A 59 9.56 -50.77 1.55
N SER A 60 9.85 -52.04 1.81
CA SER A 60 11.01 -52.74 1.25
C SER A 60 10.94 -52.78 -0.29
N LEU A 61 9.77 -53.13 -0.84
CA LEU A 61 9.54 -53.14 -2.29
C LEU A 61 9.62 -51.74 -2.90
N ASN A 62 9.10 -50.70 -2.22
CA ASN A 62 9.18 -49.33 -2.71
C ASN A 62 10.62 -48.81 -2.70
N LYS A 63 11.41 -49.16 -1.67
CA LYS A 63 12.86 -48.90 -1.62
C LYS A 63 13.58 -49.61 -2.76
N ALA A 64 13.31 -50.91 -2.97
CA ALA A 64 13.89 -51.67 -4.07
C ALA A 64 13.51 -51.06 -5.44
N ARG A 65 12.25 -50.65 -5.62
CA ARG A 65 11.77 -49.95 -6.82
C ARG A 65 12.54 -48.66 -7.07
N ILE A 66 12.79 -47.84 -6.04
CA ILE A 66 13.59 -46.61 -6.16
C ILE A 66 15.02 -46.92 -6.63
N HIS A 67 15.61 -48.03 -6.17
CA HIS A 67 16.97 -48.42 -6.57
C HIS A 67 17.05 -49.04 -7.98
N ILE A 68 16.08 -49.88 -8.35
CA ILE A 68 16.04 -50.57 -9.65
C ILE A 68 15.60 -49.61 -10.77
N CYS A 69 14.61 -48.76 -10.48
CA CYS A 69 14.09 -47.77 -11.40
C CYS A 69 14.14 -46.40 -10.70
N PRO A 70 15.32 -45.76 -10.62
CA PRO A 70 15.42 -44.42 -10.07
C PRO A 70 14.45 -43.53 -10.84
N PRO A 71 13.58 -42.76 -10.14
CA PRO A 71 12.61 -41.92 -10.82
C PRO A 71 13.38 -40.92 -11.66
N VAL A 72 13.37 -41.14 -12.98
CA VAL A 72 13.90 -40.20 -13.96
C VAL A 72 13.28 -38.86 -13.60
N LYS A 73 14.11 -37.83 -13.40
CA LYS A 73 13.66 -36.45 -13.12
C LYS A 73 12.87 -35.94 -14.33
N LYS A 74 11.66 -36.45 -14.53
CA LYS A 74 10.66 -35.81 -15.36
C LYS A 74 10.44 -34.43 -14.73
N PRO A 75 10.38 -33.34 -15.52
CA PRO A 75 9.99 -32.06 -14.97
C PRO A 75 8.73 -32.31 -14.14
N SER A 76 8.78 -31.95 -12.87
CA SER A 76 7.68 -32.16 -11.94
C SER A 76 6.36 -31.80 -12.62
N LYS A 77 5.30 -32.60 -12.43
CA LYS A 77 3.95 -32.29 -12.96
C LYS A 77 3.51 -30.84 -12.68
N LEU A 78 4.11 -30.21 -11.67
CA LEU A 78 4.01 -28.79 -11.35
C LEU A 78 4.46 -27.86 -12.50
N GLY A 79 5.54 -28.17 -13.23
CA GLY A 79 6.04 -27.35 -14.34
C GLY A 79 5.06 -27.27 -15.52
N GLU A 80 4.44 -28.40 -15.88
CA GLU A 80 3.36 -28.44 -16.88
C GLU A 80 2.10 -27.71 -16.37
N SER A 81 1.78 -27.88 -15.09
CA SER A 81 0.66 -27.19 -14.45
C SER A 81 0.88 -25.66 -14.38
N LEU A 82 2.11 -25.19 -14.20
CA LEU A 82 2.45 -23.75 -14.17
C LEU A 82 2.29 -23.09 -15.54
N ILE A 83 2.62 -23.77 -16.63
CA ILE A 83 2.38 -23.27 -17.99
C ILE A 83 0.87 -23.15 -18.26
N SER A 84 0.08 -24.14 -17.82
CA SER A 84 -1.39 -24.07 -17.93
C SER A 84 -2.02 -23.00 -17.02
N LEU A 85 -1.37 -22.65 -15.90
CA LEU A 85 -1.91 -21.73 -14.91
C LEU A 85 -2.04 -20.31 -15.45
N ALA A 86 -1.08 -19.84 -16.26
CA ALA A 86 -1.13 -18.52 -16.87
C ALA A 86 -2.40 -18.35 -17.75
N ALA A 87 -2.67 -19.34 -18.61
CA ALA A 87 -3.87 -19.35 -19.45
C ALA A 87 -5.16 -19.45 -18.62
N ILE A 88 -5.17 -20.23 -17.54
CA ILE A 88 -6.32 -20.33 -16.62
C ILE A 88 -6.58 -18.97 -15.95
N VAL A 89 -5.55 -18.29 -15.47
CA VAL A 89 -5.68 -16.97 -14.82
C VAL A 89 -6.21 -15.92 -15.79
N GLU A 90 -5.72 -15.89 -17.04
CA GLU A 90 -6.23 -14.98 -18.06
C GLU A 90 -7.71 -15.23 -18.40
N ASN A 91 -8.11 -16.50 -18.49
CA ASN A 91 -9.49 -16.88 -18.76
C ASN A 91 -10.42 -16.53 -17.58
N GLU A 92 -9.99 -16.76 -16.34
CA GLU A 92 -10.72 -16.33 -15.15
C GLU A 92 -10.82 -14.81 -15.08
N HIS A 93 -9.76 -14.08 -15.42
CA HIS A 93 -9.80 -12.61 -15.48
C HIS A 93 -10.83 -12.09 -16.49
N LYS A 94 -10.84 -12.63 -17.71
CA LYS A 94 -11.85 -12.30 -18.74
C LYS A 94 -13.27 -12.65 -18.28
N ARG A 95 -13.45 -13.81 -17.63
CA ARG A 95 -14.74 -14.23 -17.07
C ARG A 95 -15.22 -13.28 -15.97
N LEU A 96 -14.33 -12.85 -15.08
CA LEU A 96 -14.64 -11.90 -14.00
C LEU A 96 -15.03 -10.52 -14.56
N LEU A 97 -14.33 -10.04 -15.59
CA LEU A 97 -14.69 -8.79 -16.27
C LEU A 97 -16.07 -8.89 -16.94
N ALA A 98 -16.36 -9.98 -17.64
CA ALA A 98 -17.67 -10.21 -18.24
C ALA A 98 -18.77 -10.27 -17.16
N ARG A 99 -18.51 -10.96 -16.04
CA ARG A 99 -19.43 -11.03 -14.90
C ARG A 99 -19.66 -9.64 -14.29
N LYS A 100 -18.62 -8.82 -14.14
CA LYS A 100 -18.74 -7.44 -13.65
C LYS A 100 -19.67 -6.63 -14.56
N SER A 101 -19.47 -6.70 -15.87
CA SER A 101 -20.33 -6.00 -16.85
C SER A 101 -21.80 -6.47 -16.77
N ILE A 102 -22.05 -7.78 -16.62
CA ILE A 102 -23.41 -8.31 -16.47
C ILE A 102 -24.07 -7.80 -15.18
N ILE A 103 -23.32 -7.79 -14.07
CA ILE A 103 -23.83 -7.30 -12.79
C ILE A 103 -24.16 -5.81 -12.87
N GLU A 104 -23.31 -5.02 -13.50
CA GLU A 104 -23.51 -3.58 -13.68
C GLU A 104 -24.76 -3.30 -14.53
N LYS A 105 -24.93 -3.99 -15.66
CA LYS A 105 -26.16 -3.90 -16.48
C LYS A 105 -27.41 -4.29 -15.69
N ARG A 106 -27.36 -5.35 -14.89
CA ARG A 106 -28.49 -5.74 -14.03
C ARG A 106 -28.82 -4.71 -12.96
N LYS A 107 -27.81 -4.03 -12.41
CA LYS A 107 -28.02 -2.93 -11.45
C LYS A 107 -28.68 -1.74 -12.14
N GLU A 108 -28.19 -1.34 -13.30
CA GLU A 108 -28.80 -0.26 -14.11
C GLU A 108 -30.24 -0.60 -14.51
N GLU A 109 -30.53 -1.85 -14.89
CA GLU A 109 -31.89 -2.30 -15.21
C GLU A 109 -32.81 -2.25 -13.99
N LEU A 110 -32.34 -2.68 -12.82
CA LEU A 110 -33.09 -2.59 -11.57
C LEU A 110 -33.36 -1.13 -11.17
N GLU A 111 -32.37 -0.26 -11.28
CA GLU A 111 -32.53 1.19 -11.03
C GLU A 111 -33.55 1.80 -11.98
N ARG A 112 -33.54 1.42 -13.27
CA ARG A 112 -34.56 1.85 -14.24
C ARG A 112 -35.96 1.39 -13.87
N GLN A 113 -36.12 0.13 -13.44
CA GLN A 113 -37.41 -0.41 -13.01
C GLN A 113 -37.93 0.29 -11.75
N ILE A 114 -37.06 0.62 -10.80
CA ILE A 114 -37.44 1.37 -9.59
C ILE A 114 -37.90 2.78 -9.99
N LEU A 115 -37.14 3.47 -10.83
CA LEU A 115 -37.49 4.82 -11.28
C LEU A 115 -38.81 4.84 -12.08
N GLU A 116 -39.08 3.81 -12.88
CA GLU A 116 -40.33 3.67 -13.61
C GLU A 116 -41.52 3.45 -12.66
N LYS A 117 -41.36 2.59 -11.64
CA LYS A 117 -42.37 2.40 -10.59
C LYS A 117 -42.65 3.68 -9.81
N GLU A 118 -41.62 4.43 -9.43
CA GLU A 118 -41.78 5.73 -8.75
C GLU A 118 -42.57 6.72 -9.62
N LYS A 119 -42.25 6.83 -10.92
CA LYS A 119 -43.00 7.67 -11.86
C LYS A 119 -44.46 7.24 -12.01
N GLU A 120 -44.74 5.94 -12.01
CA GLU A 120 -46.10 5.42 -12.04
C GLU A 120 -46.87 5.74 -10.76
N GLU A 121 -46.23 5.62 -9.59
CA GLU A 121 -46.82 5.99 -8.31
C GLU A 121 -47.11 7.49 -8.24
N GLU A 122 -46.21 8.35 -8.72
CA GLU A 122 -46.46 9.78 -8.85
C GLU A 122 -47.63 10.09 -9.80
N LYS A 123 -47.70 9.43 -10.96
CA LYS A 123 -48.84 9.57 -11.88
C LYS A 123 -50.15 9.11 -11.23
N LYS A 124 -50.14 8.04 -10.42
CA LYS A 124 -51.30 7.59 -9.65
C LYS A 124 -51.72 8.60 -8.59
N ARG A 125 -50.76 9.20 -7.87
CA ARG A 125 -51.04 10.28 -6.92
C ARG A 125 -51.66 11.50 -7.62
N MET A 126 -51.06 11.96 -8.71
CA MET A 126 -51.57 13.09 -9.49
C MET A 126 -52.95 12.81 -10.10
N SER A 127 -53.20 11.60 -10.61
CA SER A 127 -54.53 11.23 -11.12
C SER A 127 -55.57 11.14 -10.02
N SER A 128 -55.20 10.67 -8.82
CA SER A 128 -56.09 10.68 -7.64
C SER A 128 -56.43 12.10 -7.21
N GLN A 129 -55.44 13.01 -7.19
CA GLN A 129 -55.67 14.43 -6.91
C GLN A 129 -56.54 15.10 -7.98
N LYS A 130 -56.33 14.79 -9.26
CA LYS A 130 -57.20 15.29 -10.35
C LYS A 130 -58.63 14.81 -10.17
N LYS A 131 -58.84 13.53 -9.85
CA LYS A 131 -60.18 13.00 -9.55
C LYS A 131 -60.84 13.74 -8.39
N THR A 132 -60.14 14.01 -7.30
CA THR A 132 -60.70 14.77 -6.18
C THR A 132 -61.09 16.20 -6.58
N VAL A 133 -60.26 16.88 -7.39
CA VAL A 133 -60.55 18.22 -7.89
C VAL A 133 -61.72 18.22 -8.88
N ASP A 134 -61.79 17.23 -9.76
CA ASP A 134 -62.88 17.07 -10.72
C ASP A 134 -64.21 16.75 -10.00
N GLU A 135 -64.18 15.93 -8.95
CA GLU A 135 -65.33 15.66 -8.09
C GLU A 135 -65.82 16.92 -7.36
N GLU A 136 -64.89 17.74 -6.82
CA GLU A 136 -65.24 19.03 -6.23
C GLU A 136 -65.84 20.00 -7.26
N ARG A 137 -65.30 20.02 -8.48
CA ARG A 137 -65.84 20.83 -9.59
C ARG A 137 -67.26 20.39 -9.97
N VAL A 138 -67.51 19.08 -10.04
CA VAL A 138 -68.86 18.53 -10.31
C VAL A 138 -69.84 18.88 -9.19
N ARG A 139 -69.40 18.82 -7.92
CA ARG A 139 -70.21 19.28 -6.79
C ARG A 139 -70.58 20.75 -6.92
N LEU A 140 -69.63 21.61 -7.25
CA LEU A 140 -69.87 23.04 -7.44
C LEU A 140 -70.82 23.33 -8.61
N LEU A 141 -70.69 22.61 -9.73
CA LEU A 141 -71.60 22.72 -10.87
C LEU A 141 -73.03 22.26 -10.54
N ASN A 142 -73.16 21.17 -9.77
CA ASN A 142 -74.47 20.71 -9.30
C ASN A 142 -75.10 21.72 -8.34
N GLU A 143 -74.31 22.34 -7.47
CA GLU A 143 -74.78 23.42 -6.59
C GLU A 143 -75.25 24.64 -7.39
N GLN A 144 -74.50 25.06 -8.42
CA GLN A 144 -74.91 26.13 -9.32
C GLN A 144 -76.21 25.78 -10.07
N ARG A 145 -76.32 24.56 -10.58
CA ARG A 145 -77.54 24.06 -11.25
C ARG A 145 -78.74 24.07 -10.30
N GLN A 146 -78.56 23.69 -9.03
CA GLN A 146 -79.62 23.78 -8.02
C GLN A 146 -80.04 25.23 -7.78
N ARG A 147 -79.10 26.17 -7.67
CA ARG A 147 -79.42 27.60 -7.54
C ARG A 147 -80.17 28.15 -8.75
N GLU A 148 -79.81 27.72 -9.96
CA GLU A 148 -80.53 28.09 -11.19
C GLU A 148 -81.93 27.49 -11.23
N GLN A 149 -82.09 26.22 -10.84
CA GLN A 149 -83.41 25.58 -10.71
C GLN A 149 -84.28 26.29 -9.68
N ASP A 150 -83.71 26.72 -8.55
CA ASP A 150 -84.42 27.50 -7.54
C ASP A 150 -84.82 28.88 -8.06
N ARG A 151 -83.96 29.52 -8.85
CA ARG A 151 -84.30 30.78 -9.54
C ARG A 151 -85.46 30.60 -10.51
N ILE A 152 -85.40 29.56 -11.34
CA ILE A 152 -86.47 29.21 -12.29
C ILE A 152 -87.76 28.89 -11.54
N ARG A 153 -87.71 28.13 -10.43
CA ARG A 153 -88.88 27.86 -9.59
C ARG A 153 -89.51 29.14 -9.05
N ARG A 154 -88.70 30.09 -8.56
CA ARG A 154 -89.18 31.41 -8.12
C ARG A 154 -89.80 32.21 -9.27
N GLU A 155 -89.20 32.20 -10.46
CA GLU A 155 -89.76 32.85 -11.64
C GLU A 155 -91.09 32.20 -12.09
N ILE A 156 -91.22 30.87 -12.01
CA ILE A 156 -92.47 30.13 -12.27
C ILE A 156 -93.51 30.46 -11.21
N GLU A 157 -93.14 30.50 -9.93
CA GLU A 157 -94.05 30.89 -8.85
C GLU A 157 -94.53 32.35 -9.01
N GLU A 158 -93.67 33.26 -9.44
CA GLU A 158 -94.07 34.64 -9.74
C GLU A 158 -94.97 34.72 -10.98
N LYS A 159 -94.69 33.95 -12.04
CA LYS A 159 -95.60 33.83 -13.21
C LYS A 159 -96.94 33.22 -12.82
N ASN A 160 -96.96 32.14 -12.04
CA ASN A 160 -98.18 31.52 -11.54
C ASN A 160 -98.97 32.47 -10.63
N LYS A 161 -98.29 33.29 -9.80
CA LYS A 161 -98.94 34.35 -9.01
C LYS A 161 -99.52 35.45 -9.90
N ALA A 162 -98.85 35.82 -11.00
CA ALA A 162 -99.35 36.78 -11.97
C ALA A 162 -100.54 36.23 -12.78
N GLU A 163 -100.50 34.96 -13.19
CA GLU A 163 -101.61 34.25 -13.83
C GLU A 163 -102.79 34.04 -12.87
N ALA A 164 -102.53 33.69 -11.61
CA ALA A 164 -103.56 33.60 -10.57
C ALA A 164 -104.20 34.97 -10.30
N LYS A 165 -103.43 36.07 -10.30
CA LYS A 165 -103.98 37.43 -10.25
C LYS A 165 -104.83 37.76 -11.48
N LYS A 166 -104.40 37.35 -12.67
CA LYS A 166 -105.16 37.51 -13.92
C LYS A 166 -106.46 36.72 -13.90
N MET A 167 -106.44 35.47 -13.41
CA MET A 167 -107.64 34.67 -13.16
C MET A 167 -108.53 35.28 -12.05
N LEU A 168 -107.94 35.88 -11.01
CA LEU A 168 -108.68 36.60 -9.97
C LEU A 168 -109.36 37.88 -10.50
N GLU A 169 -108.70 38.59 -11.42
CA GLU A 169 -109.25 39.74 -12.16
C GLU A 169 -110.37 39.31 -13.13
N ASP A 170 -110.20 38.17 -13.79
CA ASP A 170 -111.23 37.58 -14.66
C ASP A 170 -112.43 37.04 -13.85
N LEU A 171 -112.21 36.52 -12.63
CA LEU A 171 -113.25 36.15 -11.67
C LEU A 171 -113.91 37.39 -11.01
N ASN A 172 -113.17 38.48 -10.80
CA ASN A 172 -113.71 39.76 -10.35
C ASN A 172 -114.56 40.45 -11.42
N LYS A 173 -114.28 40.24 -12.71
CA LYS A 173 -115.20 40.62 -13.81
C LYS A 173 -116.45 39.74 -13.86
N ALA A 174 -116.41 38.53 -13.28
CA ALA A 174 -117.54 37.61 -13.18
C ALA A 174 -118.39 37.76 -11.89
N GLY A 175 -118.08 38.74 -11.03
CA GLY A 175 -118.97 39.27 -9.99
C GLY A 175 -119.53 38.25 -9.00
N LYS A 176 -118.76 37.86 -7.97
CA LYS A 176 -119.28 37.32 -6.69
C LYS A 176 -118.43 37.82 -5.50
N LYS A 177 -119.11 38.22 -4.42
CA LYS A 177 -118.62 39.05 -3.30
C LYS A 177 -117.80 38.29 -2.23
N HIS A 178 -116.78 39.01 -1.74
CA HIS A 178 -116.16 39.11 -0.40
C HIS A 178 -115.86 37.87 0.45
N VAL A 179 -114.58 37.71 0.81
CA VAL A 179 -114.15 37.52 2.21
C VAL A 179 -112.94 38.43 2.47
N VAL A 180 -113.08 39.32 3.45
CA VAL A 180 -111.97 40.00 4.13
C VAL A 180 -111.37 38.98 5.10
N VAL A 181 -110.08 38.73 4.98
CA VAL A 181 -109.24 38.35 6.14
C VAL A 181 -108.19 39.44 6.25
N GLU A 182 -108.29 40.17 7.34
CA GLU A 182 -107.36 41.20 7.80
C GLU A 182 -105.95 40.61 7.95
N GLY A 183 -104.95 41.39 7.52
CA GLY A 183 -103.54 41.10 7.73
C GLY A 183 -102.76 40.95 6.43
N GLU A 184 -102.56 42.04 5.69
CA GLU A 184 -101.52 42.10 4.67
C GLU A 184 -100.15 41.97 5.35
N LEU A 185 -99.66 40.74 5.52
CA LEU A 185 -98.23 40.51 5.64
C LEU A 185 -97.62 40.97 4.32
N THR A 186 -96.91 42.09 4.34
CA THR A 186 -96.16 42.61 3.20
C THR A 186 -95.31 41.49 2.60
N LYS A 187 -95.10 41.48 1.27
CA LYS A 187 -94.26 40.49 0.57
C LYS A 187 -92.88 40.33 1.25
N GLU A 188 -92.40 41.39 1.88
CA GLU A 188 -91.19 41.46 2.71
C GLU A 188 -91.29 40.65 4.00
N ALA A 189 -92.38 40.76 4.77
CA ALA A 189 -92.61 39.98 5.99
C ALA A 189 -92.69 38.47 5.72
N ILE A 190 -93.28 38.05 4.59
CA ILE A 190 -93.33 36.64 4.17
C ILE A 190 -91.94 36.14 3.74
N MET A 191 -91.19 36.94 2.99
CA MET A 191 -89.81 36.60 2.62
C MET A 191 -88.87 36.56 3.82
N GLU A 192 -89.10 37.41 4.83
CA GLU A 192 -88.33 37.43 6.07
C GLU A 192 -88.66 36.23 6.97
N LEU A 193 -89.93 35.83 7.05
CA LEU A 193 -90.35 34.56 7.68
C LEU A 193 -89.69 33.35 7.01
N ALA A 194 -89.72 33.26 5.68
CA ALA A 194 -89.10 32.17 4.94
C ALA A 194 -87.56 32.14 5.11
N ARG A 195 -86.90 33.32 5.15
CA ARG A 195 -85.47 33.42 5.43
C ARG A 195 -85.14 32.99 6.85
N ASN A 196 -85.97 33.37 7.81
CA ASN A 196 -85.83 32.96 9.22
C ASN A 196 -86.06 31.46 9.42
N GLU A 197 -86.99 30.85 8.68
CA GLU A 197 -87.18 29.40 8.66
C GLU A 197 -85.96 28.68 8.07
N GLN A 198 -85.41 29.15 6.94
CA GLN A 198 -84.18 28.59 6.38
C GLN A 198 -82.97 28.70 7.32
N LEU A 199 -82.84 29.81 8.06
CA LEU A 199 -81.79 29.97 9.06
C LEU A 199 -81.98 29.01 10.25
N LYS A 200 -83.23 28.81 10.70
CA LYS A 200 -83.56 27.82 11.73
C LYS A 200 -83.23 26.40 11.27
N GLU A 201 -83.60 26.02 10.05
CA GLU A 201 -83.25 24.71 9.48
C GLU A 201 -81.74 24.48 9.39
N ARG A 202 -80.98 25.50 8.96
CA ARG A 202 -79.51 25.43 8.94
C ARG A 202 -78.93 25.23 10.33
N HIS A 203 -79.39 25.98 11.33
CA HIS A 203 -78.94 25.81 12.71
C HIS A 203 -79.36 24.47 13.31
N GLU A 204 -80.52 23.93 12.96
CA GLU A 204 -80.92 22.57 13.37
C GLU A 204 -80.05 21.49 12.73
N MET A 205 -79.72 21.64 11.45
CA MET A 205 -78.79 20.74 10.75
C MET A 205 -77.38 20.83 11.33
N GLU A 206 -76.91 22.04 11.67
CA GLU A 206 -75.62 22.25 12.34
C GLU A 206 -75.59 21.59 13.73
N LYS A 207 -76.66 21.73 14.52
CA LYS A 207 -76.80 21.02 15.80
C LYS A 207 -76.80 19.51 15.62
N LYS A 208 -77.42 18.96 14.56
CA LYS A 208 -77.36 17.52 14.23
C LYS A 208 -75.93 17.09 13.89
N LEU A 209 -75.22 17.86 13.06
CA LEU A 209 -73.81 17.60 12.72
C LEU A 209 -72.90 17.64 13.95
N GLN A 210 -73.10 18.60 14.86
CA GLN A 210 -72.36 18.67 16.13
C GLN A 210 -72.65 17.46 17.03
N LYS A 211 -73.89 16.97 17.08
CA LYS A 211 -74.23 15.72 17.80
C LYS A 211 -73.53 14.52 17.17
N PHE A 212 -73.54 14.42 15.83
CA PHE A 212 -72.84 13.34 15.12
C PHE A 212 -71.33 13.37 15.35
N ALA A 213 -70.71 14.55 15.33
CA ALA A 213 -69.29 14.71 15.64
C ALA A 213 -68.96 14.21 17.05
N LYS A 214 -69.79 14.54 18.04
CA LYS A 214 -69.64 14.06 19.42
C LYS A 214 -69.82 12.54 19.52
N THR A 215 -70.81 11.96 18.84
CA THR A 215 -70.99 10.50 18.84
C THR A 215 -69.83 9.78 18.19
N MET A 216 -69.23 10.35 17.13
CA MET A 216 -68.04 9.80 16.50
C MET A 216 -66.83 9.86 17.44
N ASP A 217 -66.60 10.97 18.15
CA ASP A 217 -65.51 11.06 19.14
C ASP A 217 -65.69 10.03 20.27
N TYR A 218 -66.91 9.84 20.78
CA TYR A 218 -67.18 8.82 21.80
C TYR A 218 -66.94 7.41 21.30
N LEU A 219 -67.36 7.08 20.08
CA LEU A 219 -67.11 5.78 19.47
C LEU A 219 -65.62 5.52 19.28
N GLU A 220 -64.87 6.50 18.78
CA GLU A 220 -63.42 6.38 18.60
C GLU A 220 -62.69 6.28 19.94
N ARG A 221 -63.13 7.02 20.98
CA ARG A 221 -62.58 6.88 22.33
C ARG A 221 -62.86 5.50 22.92
N ALA A 222 -64.07 4.95 22.74
CA ALA A 222 -64.41 3.61 23.18
C ALA A 222 -63.54 2.55 22.46
N LYS A 223 -63.38 2.65 21.14
CA LYS A 223 -62.47 1.76 20.39
C LYS A 223 -61.05 1.81 20.94
N ARG A 224 -60.49 3.00 21.17
CA ARG A 224 -59.13 3.13 21.75
C ARG A 224 -59.03 2.54 23.15
N GLN A 225 -60.07 2.67 23.97
CA GLN A 225 -60.09 2.07 25.31
C GLN A 225 -60.11 0.54 25.25
N GLU A 226 -60.83 -0.05 24.30
CA GLU A 226 -60.84 -1.50 24.06
C GLU A 226 -59.55 -2.00 23.40
N GLU A 227 -58.96 -1.22 22.49
CA GLU A 227 -57.72 -1.57 21.79
C GLU A 227 -56.47 -1.44 22.67
N ALA A 228 -56.43 -0.48 23.59
CA ALA A 228 -55.29 -0.24 24.48
C ALA A 228 -54.81 -1.49 25.24
N PRO A 229 -55.67 -2.26 25.95
CA PRO A 229 -55.23 -3.47 26.65
C PRO A 229 -54.78 -4.57 25.68
N LEU A 230 -55.38 -4.67 24.49
CA LEU A 230 -54.98 -5.67 23.49
C LEU A 230 -53.57 -5.37 22.95
N ILE A 231 -53.27 -4.09 22.72
CA ILE A 231 -51.94 -3.64 22.32
C ILE A 231 -50.92 -3.92 23.43
N GLU A 232 -51.27 -3.65 24.68
CA GLU A 232 -50.40 -3.92 25.83
C GLU A 232 -50.13 -5.42 26.00
N GLN A 233 -51.16 -6.27 25.90
CA GLN A 233 -51.00 -7.72 25.94
C GLN A 233 -50.14 -8.25 24.78
N ALA A 234 -50.35 -7.73 23.56
CA ALA A 234 -49.52 -8.10 22.41
C ALA A 234 -48.06 -7.64 22.55
N PHE A 235 -47.83 -6.53 23.25
CA PHE A 235 -46.49 -6.06 23.58
C PHE A 235 -45.83 -6.94 24.65
N GLN A 236 -46.55 -7.30 25.72
CA GLN A 236 -46.05 -8.20 26.76
C GLN A 236 -45.67 -9.58 26.21
N LYS A 237 -46.52 -10.17 25.35
CA LYS A 237 -46.21 -11.44 24.67
C LYS A 237 -44.93 -11.36 23.85
N ARG A 238 -44.75 -10.28 23.08
CA ARG A 238 -43.53 -10.07 22.29
C ARG A 238 -42.29 -9.95 23.17
N LEU A 239 -42.39 -9.25 24.32
CA LEU A 239 -41.27 -9.17 25.27
C LEU A 239 -40.90 -10.54 25.85
N GLU A 240 -41.89 -11.40 26.13
CA GLU A 240 -41.64 -12.76 26.61
C GLU A 240 -40.99 -13.62 25.53
N GLU A 241 -41.51 -13.58 24.30
CA GLU A 241 -40.94 -14.28 23.15
C GLU A 241 -39.49 -13.84 22.88
N GLU A 242 -39.22 -12.53 22.91
CA GLU A 242 -37.88 -11.97 22.72
C GLU A 242 -36.92 -12.40 23.83
N LYS A 243 -37.36 -12.43 25.09
CA LYS A 243 -36.56 -12.96 26.21
C LYS A 243 -36.20 -14.42 26.00
N ILE A 244 -37.17 -15.26 25.62
CA ILE A 244 -36.94 -16.69 25.39
C ILE A 244 -35.97 -16.88 24.22
N LEU A 245 -36.14 -16.14 23.12
CA LEU A 245 -35.23 -16.20 21.98
C LEU A 245 -33.82 -15.77 22.38
N HIS A 246 -33.69 -14.69 23.14
CA HIS A 246 -32.41 -14.21 23.64
C HIS A 246 -31.72 -15.26 24.52
N GLU A 247 -32.44 -15.85 25.47
CA GLU A 247 -31.90 -16.92 26.33
C GLU A 247 -31.44 -18.13 25.51
N GLN A 248 -32.22 -18.54 24.49
CA GLN A 248 -31.82 -19.62 23.59
C GLN A 248 -30.58 -19.29 22.76
N GLU A 249 -30.47 -18.06 22.26
CA GLU A 249 -29.29 -17.60 21.51
C GLU A 249 -28.05 -17.59 22.40
N GLN A 250 -28.16 -17.07 23.62
CA GLN A 250 -27.08 -17.09 24.60
C GLN A 250 -26.62 -18.52 24.92
N LEU A 251 -27.56 -19.44 25.12
CA LEU A 251 -27.22 -20.85 25.36
C LEU A 251 -26.50 -21.47 24.16
N ARG A 252 -26.96 -21.23 22.93
CA ARG A 252 -26.30 -21.71 21.71
C ARG A 252 -24.90 -21.13 21.56
N GLU A 253 -24.71 -19.83 21.84
CA GLU A 253 -23.39 -19.19 21.76
C GLU A 253 -22.42 -19.78 22.80
N ILE A 254 -22.89 -20.00 24.02
CA ILE A 254 -22.11 -20.67 25.07
C ILE A 254 -21.75 -22.10 24.66
N GLU A 255 -22.68 -22.87 24.09
CA GLU A 255 -22.43 -24.22 23.62
C GLU A 255 -21.39 -24.27 22.49
N LEU A 256 -21.54 -23.40 21.49
CA LEU A 256 -20.58 -23.28 20.40
C LEU A 256 -19.20 -22.86 20.92
N SER A 257 -19.14 -21.88 21.83
CA SER A 257 -17.89 -21.45 22.47
C SER A 257 -17.20 -22.60 23.20
N LYS A 258 -17.95 -23.42 23.95
CA LYS A 258 -17.43 -24.62 24.62
C LYS A 258 -16.90 -25.65 23.62
N GLN A 259 -17.62 -25.89 22.52
CA GLN A 259 -17.18 -26.82 21.47
C GLN A 259 -15.91 -26.34 20.78
N HIS A 260 -15.84 -25.05 20.41
CA HIS A 260 -14.64 -24.44 19.83
C HIS A 260 -13.46 -24.53 20.79
N HIS A 261 -13.66 -24.15 22.06
CA HIS A 261 -12.60 -24.25 23.05
C HIS A 261 -12.10 -25.69 23.23
N ALA A 262 -13.00 -26.68 23.27
CA ALA A 262 -12.63 -28.09 23.36
C ALA A 262 -11.81 -28.54 22.14
N SER A 263 -12.24 -28.16 20.93
CA SER A 263 -11.51 -28.41 19.68
C SER A 263 -10.11 -27.78 19.70
N ASP A 264 -10.03 -26.50 20.08
CA ASP A 264 -8.77 -25.75 20.15
C ASP A 264 -7.80 -26.35 21.17
N LEU A 265 -8.31 -26.84 22.30
CA LEU A 265 -7.49 -27.56 23.28
C LEU A 265 -6.94 -28.87 22.72
N GLN A 266 -7.75 -29.63 21.97
CA GLN A 266 -7.28 -30.83 21.29
C GLN A 266 -6.19 -30.51 20.25
N GLU A 267 -6.38 -29.46 19.46
CA GLU A 267 -5.39 -29.01 18.49
C GLU A 267 -4.11 -28.50 19.16
N LYS A 268 -4.22 -27.74 20.24
CA LYS A 268 -3.09 -27.30 21.06
C LYS A 268 -2.31 -28.50 21.59
N ASN A 269 -2.98 -29.53 22.09
CA ASN A 269 -2.35 -30.76 22.55
C ASN A 269 -1.73 -31.59 21.41
N ARG A 270 -2.30 -31.55 20.20
CA ARG A 270 -1.71 -32.16 19.00
C ARG A 270 -0.42 -31.44 18.61
N LEU A 271 -0.44 -30.10 18.59
CA LEU A 271 0.68 -29.26 18.17
C LEU A 271 1.79 -29.19 19.23
N SER A 272 1.46 -29.29 20.52
CA SER A 272 2.45 -29.27 21.60
C SER A 272 3.48 -30.39 21.46
N ARG A 273 3.09 -31.55 20.93
CA ARG A 273 4.01 -32.68 20.63
C ARG A 273 5.16 -32.30 19.70
N MET A 274 4.92 -31.38 18.76
CA MET A 274 5.92 -30.92 17.79
C MET A 274 6.66 -29.66 18.24
N LEU A 275 6.21 -29.02 19.32
CA LEU A 275 6.74 -27.73 19.76
C LEU A 275 8.22 -27.82 20.13
N GLU A 276 8.60 -28.88 20.83
CA GLU A 276 10.00 -29.11 21.23
C GLU A 276 10.90 -29.34 20.02
N HIS A 277 10.48 -30.16 19.05
CA HIS A 277 11.22 -30.39 17.81
C HIS A 277 11.37 -29.11 16.98
N LYS A 278 10.30 -28.31 16.89
CA LYS A 278 10.31 -27.01 16.23
C LYS A 278 11.26 -26.03 16.91
N ASN A 279 11.25 -25.96 18.24
CA ASN A 279 12.16 -25.11 19.01
C ASN A 279 13.61 -25.56 18.84
N ALA A 280 13.88 -26.86 18.94
CA ALA A 280 15.23 -27.41 18.74
C ALA A 280 15.77 -27.12 17.33
N LEU A 281 14.94 -27.26 16.29
CA LEU A 281 15.33 -26.92 14.92
C LEU A 281 15.58 -25.41 14.77
N GLN A 282 14.69 -24.59 15.32
CA GLN A 282 14.81 -23.14 15.30
C GLN A 282 16.11 -22.69 15.99
N GLU A 283 16.42 -23.23 17.15
CA GLU A 283 17.66 -22.94 17.88
C GLU A 283 18.90 -23.33 17.07
N ARG A 284 18.91 -24.52 16.45
CA ARG A 284 20.02 -24.93 15.57
C ARG A 284 20.24 -23.96 14.43
N ILE A 285 19.17 -23.57 13.72
CA ILE A 285 19.26 -22.61 12.61
C ILE A 285 19.77 -21.25 13.09
N ILE A 286 19.30 -20.78 14.24
CA ILE A 286 19.75 -19.52 14.83
C ILE A 286 21.23 -19.60 15.21
N GLN A 287 21.67 -20.70 15.81
CA GLN A 287 23.07 -20.93 16.18
C GLN A 287 23.98 -20.96 14.94
N GLU A 288 23.60 -21.69 13.89
CA GLU A 288 24.36 -21.74 12.63
C GLU A 288 24.47 -20.36 11.98
N ARG A 289 23.34 -19.64 11.86
CA ARG A 289 23.34 -18.27 11.31
C ARG A 289 24.17 -17.30 12.16
N ALA A 290 24.09 -17.40 13.48
CA ALA A 290 24.88 -16.58 14.38
C ALA A 290 26.38 -16.88 14.24
N ALA A 291 26.75 -18.15 14.08
CA ALA A 291 28.13 -18.56 13.84
C ALA A 291 28.66 -18.06 12.49
N GLU A 292 27.88 -18.19 11.41
CA GLU A 292 28.25 -17.65 10.10
C GLU A 292 28.40 -16.14 10.12
N PHE A 293 27.45 -15.43 10.74
CA PHE A 293 27.54 -13.99 10.91
C PHE A 293 28.77 -13.59 11.72
N GLY A 294 29.06 -14.33 12.80
CA GLY A 294 30.28 -14.15 13.59
C GLY A 294 31.55 -14.34 12.77
N ARG A 295 31.61 -15.35 11.89
CA ARG A 295 32.74 -15.59 10.99
C ARG A 295 32.92 -14.46 9.98
N LEU A 296 31.85 -14.06 9.30
CA LEU A 296 31.87 -12.96 8.33
C LEU A 296 32.26 -11.63 8.99
N LYS A 297 31.79 -11.38 10.21
CA LYS A 297 32.17 -10.20 11.00
C LYS A 297 33.66 -10.22 11.33
N LYS A 298 34.19 -11.34 11.83
CA LYS A 298 35.64 -11.50 12.08
C LYS A 298 36.48 -11.30 10.82
N GLU A 299 36.09 -11.92 9.70
CA GLU A 299 36.79 -11.74 8.42
C GLU A 299 36.79 -10.27 7.97
N ARG A 300 35.66 -9.58 8.13
CA ARG A 300 35.56 -8.15 7.82
C ARG A 300 36.47 -7.31 8.72
N ASP A 301 36.45 -7.59 10.02
CA ASP A 301 37.27 -6.88 11.01
C ASP A 301 38.77 -7.13 10.77
N GLU A 302 39.16 -8.36 10.42
CA GLU A 302 40.53 -8.69 10.02
C GLU A 302 40.95 -7.99 8.73
N ARG A 303 40.10 -7.96 7.69
CA ARG A 303 40.39 -7.23 6.45
C ARG A 303 40.56 -5.74 6.72
N MET A 304 39.70 -5.16 7.57
CA MET A 304 39.81 -3.77 8.00
C MET A 304 41.13 -3.54 8.76
N ASN A 305 41.48 -4.42 9.70
CA ASN A 305 42.71 -4.32 10.47
C ASN A 305 43.97 -4.46 9.61
N ARG A 306 43.95 -5.34 8.60
CA ARG A 306 45.05 -5.46 7.61
C ARG A 306 45.19 -4.18 6.80
N LEU A 307 44.08 -3.60 6.33
CA LEU A 307 44.10 -2.33 5.60
C LEU A 307 44.61 -1.18 6.47
N ILE A 308 44.17 -1.11 7.73
CA ILE A 308 44.67 -0.13 8.71
C ILE A 308 46.17 -0.31 8.93
N SER A 309 46.64 -1.55 9.06
CA SER A 309 48.06 -1.86 9.27
C SER A 309 48.91 -1.52 8.04
N SER A 310 48.43 -1.82 6.82
CA SER A 310 49.08 -1.41 5.57
C SER A 310 49.21 0.10 5.48
N ARG A 311 48.11 0.84 5.72
CA ARG A 311 48.12 2.31 5.71
C ARG A 311 49.03 2.89 6.78
N LYS A 312 49.13 2.27 7.96
CA LYS A 312 50.09 2.67 9.00
C LYS A 312 51.52 2.48 8.50
N HIS A 313 51.83 1.33 7.92
CA HIS A 313 53.16 1.04 7.38
C HIS A 313 53.53 1.97 6.23
N GLU A 314 52.61 2.23 5.29
CA GLU A 314 52.78 3.21 4.20
C GLU A 314 53.05 4.61 4.73
N ARG A 315 52.35 5.04 5.79
CA ARG A 315 52.63 6.33 6.43
C ARG A 315 54.02 6.36 7.06
N GLU A 316 54.45 5.27 7.68
CA GLU A 316 55.78 5.16 8.27
C GLU A 316 56.89 5.14 7.20
N THR A 317 56.70 4.42 6.09
CA THR A 317 57.67 4.40 4.97
C THR A 317 57.76 5.76 4.30
N VAL A 318 56.64 6.43 4.05
CA VAL A 318 56.63 7.80 3.53
C VAL A 318 57.32 8.76 4.49
N ARG A 319 57.05 8.68 5.80
CA ARG A 319 57.75 9.52 6.80
C ARG A 319 59.25 9.29 6.79
N LYS A 320 59.70 8.02 6.73
CA LYS A 320 61.12 7.67 6.63
C LYS A 320 61.73 8.19 5.33
N LEU A 321 61.06 8.00 4.20
CA LEU A 321 61.52 8.47 2.90
C LEU A 321 61.64 9.99 2.85
N MET A 322 60.61 10.72 3.33
CA MET A 322 60.65 12.18 3.45
C MET A 322 61.80 12.65 4.34
N PHE A 323 62.07 11.96 5.45
CA PHE A 323 63.22 12.27 6.30
C PHE A 323 64.56 12.10 5.55
N TYR A 324 64.73 11.01 4.79
CA TYR A 324 65.94 10.80 4.00
C TYR A 324 66.08 11.77 2.83
N LEU A 325 64.97 12.09 2.14
CA LEU A 325 64.96 13.10 1.07
C LEU A 325 65.37 14.47 1.61
N ASN A 326 64.79 14.91 2.74
CA ASN A 326 65.16 16.16 3.38
C ASN A 326 66.64 16.19 3.79
N LEU A 327 67.19 15.06 4.26
CA LEU A 327 68.61 14.97 4.63
C LEU A 327 69.53 15.07 3.40
N GLU A 328 69.15 14.43 2.30
CA GLU A 328 69.92 14.47 1.05
C GLU A 328 69.80 15.84 0.36
N GLU A 329 68.63 16.47 0.40
CA GLU A 329 68.44 17.86 -0.04
C GLU A 329 69.35 18.81 0.76
N GLN A 330 69.40 18.68 2.08
CA GLN A 330 70.34 19.46 2.91
C GLN A 330 71.80 19.22 2.54
N ARG A 331 72.20 17.97 2.22
CA ARG A 331 73.57 17.68 1.75
C ARG A 331 73.87 18.33 0.40
N ILE A 332 72.92 18.29 -0.54
CA ILE A 332 73.06 18.89 -1.85
C ILE A 332 73.12 20.41 -1.74
N GLU A 333 72.33 21.03 -0.86
CA GLU A 333 72.39 22.46 -0.57
C GLU A 333 73.76 22.85 0.00
N MET A 334 74.27 22.12 1.00
CA MET A 334 75.62 22.36 1.55
C MET A 334 76.71 22.27 0.46
N LEU A 335 76.63 21.28 -0.43
CA LEU A 335 77.59 21.13 -1.54
C LEU A 335 77.46 22.28 -2.57
N ARG A 336 76.24 22.74 -2.86
CA ARG A 336 76.01 23.89 -3.74
C ARG A 336 76.53 25.18 -3.12
N GLU A 337 76.32 25.38 -1.82
CA GLU A 337 76.88 26.52 -1.09
C GLU A 337 78.41 26.50 -1.10
N GLU A 338 79.04 25.33 -0.93
CA GLU A 338 80.49 25.18 -1.05
C GLU A 338 81.02 25.41 -2.48
N GLU A 339 80.32 24.92 -3.51
CA GLU A 339 80.67 25.19 -4.91
C GLU A 339 80.48 26.67 -5.27
N GLU A 340 79.42 27.30 -4.80
CA GLU A 340 79.22 28.74 -4.97
C GLU A 340 80.28 29.55 -4.22
N ALA A 341 80.66 29.16 -3.00
CA ALA A 341 81.77 29.77 -2.28
C ALA A 341 83.09 29.65 -3.06
N ARG A 342 83.38 28.47 -3.64
CA ARG A 342 84.56 28.26 -4.48
C ARG A 342 84.52 29.06 -5.78
N LYS A 343 83.35 29.21 -6.42
CA LYS A 343 83.20 30.05 -7.61
C LYS A 343 83.41 31.53 -7.27
N ARG A 344 82.88 32.01 -6.15
CA ARG A 344 83.12 33.37 -5.67
C ARG A 344 84.60 33.62 -5.39
N GLU A 345 85.30 32.66 -4.76
CA GLU A 345 86.74 32.75 -4.53
C GLU A 345 87.54 32.72 -5.84
N ALA A 346 87.18 31.87 -6.79
CA ALA A 346 87.83 31.79 -8.11
C ALA A 346 87.61 33.05 -8.96
N GLU A 347 86.41 33.63 -8.92
CA GLU A 347 86.13 34.93 -9.55
C GLU A 347 86.90 36.06 -8.89
N GLU A 348 87.05 36.05 -7.56
CA GLU A 348 87.88 37.02 -6.86
C GLU A 348 89.35 36.90 -7.27
N ARG A 349 89.88 35.67 -7.38
CA ARG A 349 91.25 35.42 -7.88
C ARG A 349 91.42 35.85 -9.33
N ARG A 350 90.46 35.57 -10.21
CA ARG A 350 90.48 36.04 -11.61
C ARG A 350 90.48 37.57 -11.71
N LYS A 351 89.65 38.26 -10.92
CA LYS A 351 89.64 39.73 -10.86
C LYS A 351 90.99 40.30 -10.37
N ARG A 352 91.62 39.65 -9.39
CA ARG A 352 92.97 40.03 -8.93
C ARG A 352 94.03 39.82 -10.02
N GLU A 353 93.99 38.70 -10.73
CA GLU A 353 94.92 38.40 -11.84
C GLU A 353 94.70 39.32 -13.05
N GLU A 354 93.45 39.66 -13.39
CA GLU A 354 93.11 40.61 -14.45
C GLU A 354 93.56 42.04 -14.08
N ALA A 355 93.41 42.44 -12.82
CA ALA A 355 93.95 43.71 -12.34
C ALA A 355 95.48 43.78 -12.44
N GLU A 356 96.19 42.70 -12.08
CA GLU A 356 97.65 42.61 -12.26
C GLU A 356 98.08 42.62 -13.73
N ARG A 357 97.36 41.91 -14.61
CA ARG A 357 97.65 41.90 -16.06
C ARG A 357 97.41 43.27 -16.68
N LYS A 358 96.36 43.97 -16.27
CA LYS A 358 96.08 45.33 -16.73
C LYS A 358 97.17 46.31 -16.28
N ALA A 359 97.59 46.24 -15.02
CA ALA A 359 98.71 47.05 -14.51
C ALA A 359 100.02 46.78 -15.28
N LYS A 360 100.30 45.52 -15.66
CA LYS A 360 101.47 45.16 -16.48
C LYS A 360 101.38 45.70 -17.90
N LEU A 361 100.20 45.69 -18.52
CA LEU A 361 99.99 46.26 -19.85
C LEU A 361 100.10 47.80 -19.85
N ASP A 362 99.59 48.47 -18.82
CA ASP A 362 99.69 49.92 -18.67
C ASP A 362 101.16 50.36 -18.48
N ALA A 363 101.96 49.61 -17.71
CA ALA A 363 103.40 49.85 -17.56
C ALA A 363 104.22 49.63 -18.86
N ILE A 364 103.76 48.74 -19.74
CA ILE A 364 104.37 48.52 -21.07
C ILE A 364 103.99 49.66 -22.02
N ALA A 365 102.75 50.15 -21.97
CA ALA A 365 102.28 51.28 -22.78
C ALA A 365 103.02 52.58 -22.45
N GLU A 366 103.28 52.87 -21.16
CA GLU A 366 104.08 54.04 -20.76
C GLU A 366 105.53 53.95 -21.28
N LYS A 367 106.14 52.76 -21.25
CA LYS A 367 107.49 52.54 -21.79
C LYS A 367 107.56 52.64 -23.31
N GLN A 368 106.48 52.30 -24.03
CA GLN A 368 106.38 52.48 -25.47
C GLN A 368 106.21 53.96 -25.86
N ARG A 369 105.40 54.72 -25.11
CA ARG A 369 105.25 56.17 -25.33
C ARG A 369 106.55 56.94 -25.16
N LEU A 370 107.38 56.57 -24.18
CA LEU A 370 108.69 57.21 -23.98
C LEU A 370 109.69 56.88 -25.11
N ARG A 371 109.59 55.68 -25.72
CA ARG A 371 110.45 55.28 -26.85
C ARG A 371 110.03 55.87 -28.18
N GLU A 372 108.74 56.13 -28.40
CA GLU A 372 108.27 56.82 -29.62
C GLU A 372 108.74 58.28 -29.68
N ILE A 373 108.76 58.98 -28.54
CA ILE A 373 109.27 60.36 -28.48
C ILE A 373 110.78 60.42 -28.83
N GLU A 374 111.61 59.48 -28.36
CA GLU A 374 113.05 59.43 -28.70
C GLU A 374 113.35 58.99 -30.15
N LEU A 375 112.49 58.16 -30.75
CA LEU A 375 112.67 57.65 -32.12
C LEU A 375 112.23 58.66 -33.17
N GLU A 376 111.23 59.51 -32.89
CA GLU A 376 110.77 60.52 -33.83
C GLU A 376 111.79 61.68 -33.98
N GLU A 377 112.53 62.02 -32.92
CA GLU A 377 113.65 62.96 -32.99
C GLU A 377 114.84 62.41 -33.80
N LYS A 378 115.10 61.09 -33.75
CA LYS A 378 116.15 60.43 -34.55
C LYS A 378 115.73 60.17 -36.01
N ALA A 379 114.44 60.00 -36.30
CA ALA A 379 113.91 59.78 -37.64
C ALA A 379 113.89 61.05 -38.52
N LYS A 380 113.87 62.26 -37.93
CA LYS A 380 114.05 63.52 -38.70
C LYS A 380 115.51 63.75 -39.13
N ALA A 381 116.49 63.34 -38.33
CA ALA A 381 117.93 63.56 -38.60
C ALA A 381 118.54 62.57 -39.61
N THR A 382 117.86 61.47 -39.92
CA THR A 382 118.37 60.38 -40.79
C THR A 382 117.63 60.27 -42.12
N ARG A 383 116.45 60.91 -42.25
CA ARG A 383 115.68 61.07 -43.51
C ARG A 383 116.38 61.93 -44.56
N GLU A 384 117.47 62.61 -44.21
CA GLU A 384 118.26 63.45 -45.12
C GLU A 384 119.46 62.72 -45.76
N LYS A 385 119.88 61.53 -45.28
CA LYS A 385 121.22 61.00 -45.63
C LYS A 385 121.34 59.74 -46.48
N LEU A 386 120.34 58.88 -46.67
CA LEU A 386 120.58 57.64 -47.45
C LEU A 386 119.32 57.00 -48.04
N LEU A 387 118.47 57.81 -48.67
CA LEU A 387 117.51 57.32 -49.66
C LEU A 387 118.24 57.00 -50.97
N LYS A 388 118.80 55.78 -51.07
CA LYS A 388 119.14 55.16 -52.36
C LYS A 388 118.72 53.68 -52.35
N GLY A 389 117.64 53.39 -53.07
CA GLY A 389 117.21 52.07 -53.55
C GLY A 389 116.35 51.28 -52.56
N SER A 390 115.03 51.47 -52.52
CA SER A 390 113.98 50.91 -53.43
C SER A 390 113.64 49.45 -53.08
N GLU A 391 112.47 49.19 -52.46
CA GLU A 391 111.21 48.76 -53.10
C GLU A 391 111.16 47.22 -53.28
N ALA A 392 110.09 46.45 -53.06
CA ALA A 392 108.63 46.65 -53.14
C ALA A 392 107.96 45.57 -52.23
N ALA A 393 106.95 45.83 -51.39
CA ALA A 393 105.51 46.04 -51.66
C ALA A 393 104.76 44.78 -52.17
N PRO A 394 103.42 44.63 -51.99
CA PRO A 394 102.53 45.02 -50.89
C PRO A 394 101.45 43.96 -50.53
N ALA A 395 100.65 44.28 -49.51
CA ALA A 395 99.35 43.67 -49.12
C ALA A 395 98.25 43.95 -50.19
N PRO A 396 96.93 43.58 -50.08
CA PRO A 396 96.06 43.67 -48.88
C PRO A 396 94.85 42.67 -48.78
N ALA A 397 94.03 42.90 -47.75
CA ALA A 397 92.80 42.21 -47.32
C ALA A 397 91.54 42.61 -48.15
N PRO A 398 90.25 42.59 -47.67
CA PRO A 398 89.50 41.78 -46.67
C PRO A 398 88.07 41.37 -47.18
N SER A 399 87.25 40.68 -46.35
CA SER A 399 85.87 41.11 -45.94
C SER A 399 84.85 39.98 -45.65
N LYS A 400 83.81 40.38 -44.89
CA LYS A 400 82.74 39.68 -44.12
C LYS A 400 81.62 39.05 -45.00
N TYR A 401 80.85 38.06 -44.48
CA TYR A 401 79.35 37.99 -44.48
C TYR A 401 78.78 36.68 -43.83
N ILE A 402 77.50 36.71 -43.37
CA ILE A 402 76.76 35.71 -42.53
C ILE A 402 75.51 35.11 -43.30
N PRO A 403 74.47 34.44 -42.72
CA PRO A 403 74.03 33.02 -42.95
C PRO A 403 72.61 32.82 -43.57
N LYS A 404 72.14 31.56 -43.82
CA LYS A 404 70.70 31.20 -43.99
C LYS A 404 70.33 29.73 -43.64
N PHE A 405 69.04 29.54 -43.34
CA PHE A 405 68.27 28.47 -42.65
C PHE A 405 67.53 27.48 -43.61
N LYS A 406 67.19 26.22 -43.19
CA LYS A 406 65.92 25.42 -43.39
C LYS A 406 66.07 23.89 -43.54
N ARG A 407 65.22 23.13 -42.81
CA ARG A 407 64.21 22.07 -43.20
C ARG A 407 63.82 21.24 -41.95
N GLN A 408 62.58 21.29 -41.40
CA GLN A 408 61.35 20.51 -41.73
C GLN A 408 61.52 18.99 -41.50
N ASP A 409 60.63 18.19 -40.88
CA ASP A 409 59.17 18.18 -40.65
C ASP A 409 58.78 17.25 -39.46
N GLY A 410 57.53 17.33 -38.97
CA GLY A 410 56.89 16.37 -38.05
C GLY A 410 55.53 15.84 -38.57
N PRO A 411 54.95 14.74 -38.01
CA PRO A 411 53.65 14.20 -38.43
C PRO A 411 52.54 14.15 -37.33
N PRO A 412 51.27 13.79 -37.68
CA PRO A 412 50.07 14.52 -37.24
C PRO A 412 49.04 13.74 -36.35
N ALA A 413 47.95 14.45 -36.01
CA ALA A 413 46.79 14.07 -35.19
C ALA A 413 45.74 13.17 -35.88
N ARG A 414 44.93 12.46 -35.07
CA ARG A 414 43.69 11.72 -35.46
C ARG A 414 42.47 12.28 -34.70
N LEU A 415 41.33 12.33 -35.38
CA LEU A 415 40.01 12.77 -34.89
C LEU A 415 38.97 11.62 -34.95
N ASP A 416 38.02 11.73 -34.02
CA ASP A 416 36.59 11.40 -34.04
C ASP A 416 36.04 9.95 -34.02
N ALA A 417 35.11 9.77 -33.07
CA ALA A 417 34.10 8.72 -32.94
C ALA A 417 32.73 9.24 -33.43
N PRO A 418 31.76 8.37 -33.80
CA PRO A 418 30.64 8.14 -32.85
C PRO A 418 29.87 6.79 -32.96
N SER A 419 28.98 6.60 -31.97
CA SER A 419 27.63 5.99 -32.04
C SER A 419 27.39 4.49 -31.77
N SER A 420 26.59 4.27 -30.71
CA SER A 420 25.45 3.34 -30.55
C SER A 420 25.64 1.82 -30.54
N ARG A 421 25.25 1.17 -29.43
CA ARG A 421 23.95 0.45 -29.30
C ARG A 421 23.73 -0.09 -27.87
N GLN A 422 22.49 0.04 -27.42
CA GLN A 422 21.87 -0.75 -26.36
C GLN A 422 21.59 -2.16 -26.88
N ASP A 423 21.84 -3.18 -26.07
CA ASP A 423 20.84 -4.12 -25.51
C ASP A 423 21.46 -4.82 -24.29
#